data_AF-A0A3N1VB89-F1
#
_entry.id   AF-A0A3N1VB89-F1
#
_cell.length_a   1.000
_cell.length_b   1.000
_cell.length_c   1.000
_cell.angle_alpha   90.00
_cell.angle_beta   90.00
_cell.angle_gamma   90.00
#
_symmetry.space_group_name_H-M   'P 1'
#
loop_
_entity.id
_entity.type
_entity.pdbx_description
1 polymer ?
#
loop_
_entity_poly.entity_id
_entity_poly.type
_entity_poly.pdbx_seq_one_letter_code
_entity_poly.pdbx_strand_id
1 'polypeptide(L)'
;MSQTPPRHATEERAVTVLMAVVPCGTETARRILADTARAAGAGRREAAEAVLVRESGGKPPAPLGKALAEAMDEARCATEPLTHPYTRLLPDPRTIAGLLKRHRALRRRALAAPGDTAVRDELDDATYTLCILMGRRNAYAALRAAELLTGTEWLGTTTSAGPARHRDDPPRLRGAGPRQQDATGRDFP
;
A
#
# COMPACT_ATOMS: atom_id res chain seq x y z
N MET A 1 -10.17 26.72 29.48
CA MET A 1 -8.83 27.31 29.26
C MET A 1 -8.20 26.61 28.06
N SER A 2 -8.35 27.16 26.86
CA SER A 2 -7.85 26.53 25.63
C SER A 2 -6.35 26.75 25.53
N GLN A 3 -5.55 25.79 26.01
CA GLN A 3 -4.10 25.82 25.81
C GLN A 3 -3.83 25.61 24.31
N THR A 4 -3.43 26.68 23.63
CA THR A 4 -2.89 26.57 22.28
C THR A 4 -1.61 25.75 22.36
N PRO A 5 -1.51 24.61 21.67
CA PRO A 5 -0.28 23.82 21.69
C PRO A 5 0.91 24.64 21.16
N PRO A 6 2.14 24.37 21.64
CA PRO A 6 3.33 25.07 21.18
C PRO A 6 3.50 24.92 19.67
N ARG A 7 4.03 25.96 19.00
CA ARG A 7 4.08 26.05 17.52
C ARG A 7 4.62 24.79 16.85
N HIS A 8 5.74 24.27 17.35
CA HIS A 8 6.34 23.04 16.85
C HIS A 8 5.42 21.81 16.99
N ALA A 9 4.63 21.71 18.07
CA ALA A 9 3.71 20.59 18.24
C ALA A 9 2.56 20.63 17.23
N THR A 10 2.08 21.82 16.83
CA THR A 10 1.05 21.95 15.78
C THR A 10 1.58 21.50 14.42
N GLU A 11 2.79 21.95 14.05
CA GLU A 11 3.41 21.56 12.78
C GLU A 11 3.70 20.07 12.72
N GLU A 12 4.26 19.48 13.79
CA GLU A 12 4.55 18.05 13.86
C GLU A 12 3.28 17.18 13.83
N ARG A 13 2.19 17.63 14.46
CA ARG A 13 0.88 16.97 14.33
C ARG A 13 0.37 17.03 12.89
N ALA A 14 0.47 18.18 12.23
CA ALA A 14 0.08 18.33 10.83
C ALA A 14 0.93 17.47 9.88
N VAL A 15 2.23 17.35 10.12
CA VAL A 15 3.13 16.43 9.40
C VAL A 15 2.63 14.99 9.52
N THR A 16 2.27 14.55 10.73
CA THR A 16 1.74 13.20 10.99
C THR A 16 0.43 12.95 10.23
N VAL A 17 -0.49 13.92 10.25
CA VAL A 17 -1.73 13.86 9.48
C VAL A 17 -1.45 13.76 8.00
N LEU A 18 -0.52 14.57 7.47
CA LEU A 18 -0.14 14.56 6.05
C LEU A 18 0.39 13.20 5.61
N MET A 19 1.33 12.61 6.36
CA MET A 19 1.84 11.25 6.09
C MET A 19 0.71 10.20 6.11
N ALA A 20 -0.30 10.41 6.94
CA ALA A 20 -1.43 9.50 7.02
C ALA A 20 -2.42 9.65 5.86
N VAL A 21 -2.59 10.84 5.27
CA VAL A 21 -3.55 11.08 4.16
C VAL A 21 -2.90 11.11 2.77
N VAL A 22 -1.60 11.35 2.70
CA VAL A 22 -0.76 11.25 1.50
C VAL A 22 0.34 10.25 1.79
N PRO A 23 0.52 9.19 0.98
CA PRO A 23 1.69 8.32 1.11
C PRO A 23 2.96 9.12 0.84
N CYS A 24 3.60 9.58 1.91
CA CYS A 24 4.83 10.34 1.89
C CYS A 24 5.55 10.21 3.23
N GLY A 25 6.87 10.43 3.21
CA GLY A 25 7.67 10.49 4.43
C GLY A 25 7.66 11.87 5.07
N THR A 26 8.30 11.99 6.24
CA THR A 26 8.35 13.20 7.07
C THR A 26 8.82 14.42 6.27
N GLU A 27 9.89 14.27 5.49
CA GLU A 27 10.47 15.39 4.74
C GLU A 27 9.53 15.91 3.66
N THR A 28 8.89 15.01 2.91
CA THR A 28 7.90 15.39 1.90
C THR A 28 6.67 16.04 2.54
N ALA A 29 6.22 15.56 3.71
CA ALA A 29 5.12 16.19 4.44
C ALA A 29 5.48 17.62 4.91
N ARG A 30 6.70 17.84 5.39
CA ARG A 30 7.21 19.18 5.73
C ARG A 30 7.30 20.08 4.50
N ARG A 31 7.73 19.54 3.36
CA ARG A 31 7.75 20.26 2.08
C ARG A 31 6.35 20.68 1.63
N ILE A 32 5.36 19.79 1.72
CA ILE A 32 3.94 20.11 1.43
C ILE A 32 3.48 21.31 2.27
N LEU A 33 3.76 21.35 3.59
CA LEU A 33 3.41 22.49 4.43
C LEU A 33 4.10 23.78 3.99
N ALA A 34 5.40 23.72 3.67
CA ALA A 34 6.17 24.87 3.25
C ALA A 34 5.68 25.43 1.90
N ASP A 35 5.37 24.55 0.94
CA ASP A 35 4.89 24.93 -0.38
C ASP A 35 3.46 25.48 -0.32
N THR A 36 2.59 24.86 0.50
CA THR A 36 1.25 25.36 0.80
C THR A 36 1.29 26.77 1.37
N ALA A 37 2.14 27.00 2.39
CA ALA A 37 2.31 28.30 3.02
C ALA A 37 2.78 29.36 2.01
N ARG A 38 3.79 29.01 1.19
CA ARG A 38 4.33 29.92 0.17
C ARG A 38 3.28 30.29 -0.89
N ALA A 39 2.56 29.30 -1.42
CA ALA A 39 1.55 29.51 -2.45
C ALA A 39 0.34 30.33 -1.95
N ALA A 40 0.00 30.21 -0.66
CA ALA A 40 -1.10 30.96 -0.04
C ALA A 40 -0.68 32.32 0.53
N GLY A 41 0.61 32.70 0.50
CA GLY A 41 1.12 33.91 1.15
C GLY A 41 0.99 33.89 2.68
N ALA A 42 1.04 32.70 3.28
CA ALA A 42 0.74 32.42 4.68
C ALA A 42 1.95 31.89 5.45
N GLY A 43 1.84 31.79 6.77
CA GLY A 43 2.85 31.15 7.62
C GLY A 43 2.74 29.61 7.63
N ARG A 44 3.84 28.91 7.95
CA ARG A 44 3.84 27.43 8.12
C ARG A 44 2.83 26.96 9.17
N ARG A 45 2.67 27.72 10.24
CA ARG A 45 1.66 27.48 11.28
C ARG A 45 0.24 27.52 10.72
N GLU A 46 -0.09 28.51 9.90
CA GLU A 46 -1.43 28.64 9.30
C GLU A 46 -1.70 27.49 8.31
N ALA A 47 -0.67 27.06 7.56
CA ALA A 47 -0.76 25.85 6.74
C ALA A 47 -0.96 24.58 7.59
N ALA A 48 -0.27 24.44 8.71
CA ALA A 48 -0.45 23.33 9.64
C ALA A 48 -1.87 23.33 10.27
N GLU A 49 -2.36 24.49 10.69
CA GLU A 49 -3.73 24.66 11.18
C GLU A 49 -4.76 24.32 10.09
N ALA A 50 -4.52 24.69 8.84
CA ALA A 50 -5.38 24.32 7.71
C ALA A 50 -5.45 22.79 7.49
N VAL A 51 -4.33 22.07 7.67
CA VAL A 51 -4.32 20.60 7.63
C VAL A 51 -5.18 20.01 8.75
N LEU A 52 -5.02 20.51 9.98
CA LEU A 52 -5.78 20.02 11.14
C LEU A 52 -7.28 20.36 11.04
N VAL A 53 -7.63 21.56 10.57
CA VAL A 53 -9.01 21.94 10.29
C VAL A 53 -9.64 20.96 9.30
N ARG A 54 -8.92 20.58 8.24
CA ARG A 54 -9.41 19.63 7.24
C ARG A 54 -9.53 18.21 7.78
N GLU A 55 -8.60 17.77 8.62
CA GLU A 55 -8.64 16.47 9.29
C GLU A 55 -9.89 16.34 10.16
N SER A 56 -10.24 17.39 10.91
CA SER A 56 -11.45 17.44 11.72
C SER A 56 -12.75 17.65 10.92
N GLY A 57 -12.69 17.59 9.58
CA GLY A 57 -13.85 17.76 8.68
C GLY A 57 -14.23 19.21 8.37
N GLY A 58 -13.49 20.19 8.90
CA GLY A 58 -13.68 21.60 8.61
C GLY A 58 -13.12 22.03 7.25
N LYS A 59 -13.52 23.21 6.79
CA LYS A 59 -13.00 23.82 5.56
C LYS A 59 -11.95 24.88 5.90
N PRO A 60 -10.68 24.73 5.51
CA PRO A 60 -9.68 25.78 5.69
C PRO A 60 -10.00 27.00 4.80
N PRO A 61 -9.37 28.17 5.07
CA PRO A 61 -9.47 29.33 4.21
C PRO A 61 -9.18 28.96 2.75
N ALA A 62 -9.97 29.50 1.81
CA ALA A 62 -9.91 29.13 0.39
C ALA A 62 -8.49 29.10 -0.23
N PRO A 63 -7.61 30.12 -0.04
CA PRO A 63 -6.26 30.06 -0.61
C PRO A 63 -5.43 28.92 -0.05
N LEU A 64 -5.49 28.68 1.27
CA LEU A 64 -4.79 27.58 1.94
C LEU A 64 -5.35 26.22 1.54
N GLY A 65 -6.68 26.08 1.45
CA GLY A 65 -7.33 24.85 1.04
C GLY A 65 -6.97 24.44 -0.39
N LYS A 66 -6.95 25.41 -1.31
CA LYS A 66 -6.54 25.20 -2.70
C LYS A 66 -5.05 24.82 -2.78
N ALA A 67 -4.18 25.63 -2.20
CA ALA A 67 -2.73 25.38 -2.20
C ALA A 67 -2.38 24.02 -1.59
N LEU A 68 -3.06 23.63 -0.51
CA LEU A 68 -2.85 22.34 0.14
C LEU A 68 -3.28 21.17 -0.76
N ALA A 69 -4.40 21.29 -1.46
CA ALA A 69 -4.85 20.26 -2.40
C ALA A 69 -3.85 20.09 -3.56
N GLU A 70 -3.41 21.21 -4.15
CA GLU A 70 -2.42 21.22 -5.23
C GLU A 70 -1.09 20.61 -4.79
N ALA A 71 -0.55 21.01 -3.64
CA ALA A 71 0.71 20.47 -3.11
C ALA A 71 0.62 18.96 -2.80
N MET A 72 -0.54 18.49 -2.31
CA MET A 72 -0.76 17.07 -2.08
C MET A 72 -0.88 16.26 -3.38
N ASP A 73 -1.54 16.82 -4.39
CA ASP A 73 -1.67 16.18 -5.70
C ASP A 73 -0.31 16.14 -6.41
N GLU A 74 0.48 17.21 -6.31
CA GLU A 74 1.86 17.22 -6.79
C GLU A 74 2.71 16.15 -6.08
N ALA A 75 2.59 16.00 -4.76
CA ALA A 75 3.30 14.94 -4.02
C ALA A 75 2.92 13.52 -4.49
N ARG A 76 1.67 13.30 -4.93
CA ARG A 76 1.21 12.03 -5.52
C ARG A 76 1.67 11.84 -6.97
N CYS A 77 1.77 12.92 -7.73
CA CYS A 77 2.07 12.92 -9.16
C CYS A 77 3.55 13.08 -9.50
N ALA A 78 4.41 13.45 -8.54
CA ALA A 78 5.82 13.74 -8.77
C ALA A 78 6.47 12.61 -9.59
N THR A 79 6.80 12.94 -10.84
CA THR A 79 7.30 11.99 -11.83
C THR A 79 8.72 11.59 -11.48
N GLU A 80 8.95 10.30 -11.32
CA GLU A 80 10.29 9.78 -11.05
C GLU A 80 11.03 9.53 -12.37
N PRO A 81 12.31 9.93 -12.48
CA PRO A 81 13.16 9.39 -13.53
C PRO A 81 13.19 7.86 -13.38
N LEU A 82 12.81 7.15 -14.45
CA LEU A 82 12.91 5.69 -14.50
C LEU A 82 14.38 5.30 -14.32
N THR A 83 14.76 4.99 -13.09
CA THR A 83 16.07 4.42 -12.81
C THR A 83 16.00 2.98 -13.30
N HIS A 84 16.92 2.61 -14.19
CA HIS A 84 16.96 1.27 -14.79
C HIS A 84 16.90 0.21 -13.68
N PRO A 85 16.11 -0.86 -13.84
CA PRO A 85 15.96 -1.86 -12.80
C PRO A 85 17.32 -2.49 -12.54
N TYR A 86 17.85 -2.29 -11.33
CA TYR A 86 18.89 -3.16 -10.82
C TYR A 86 18.34 -4.58 -10.86
N THR A 87 18.99 -5.40 -11.67
CA THR A 87 18.80 -6.82 -11.92
C THR A 87 18.08 -7.59 -10.80
N ARG A 88 16.79 -7.87 -11.06
CA ARG A 88 16.16 -9.21 -11.04
C ARG A 88 16.17 -10.03 -9.73
N LEU A 89 16.01 -9.38 -8.57
CA LEU A 89 15.46 -10.03 -7.38
C LEU A 89 14.31 -9.17 -6.87
N LEU A 90 13.08 -9.68 -7.03
CA LEU A 90 11.91 -9.05 -6.40
C LEU A 90 11.80 -9.56 -4.96
N PRO A 91 11.48 -8.68 -3.99
CA PRO A 91 11.19 -9.11 -2.63
C PRO A 91 10.05 -10.14 -2.60
N ASP A 92 10.09 -11.05 -1.62
CA ASP A 92 8.99 -11.99 -1.38
C ASP A 92 7.65 -11.23 -1.24
N PRO A 93 6.66 -11.49 -2.11
CA PRO A 93 5.37 -10.82 -2.07
C PRO A 93 4.65 -10.91 -0.72
N ARG A 94 4.81 -12.02 0.04
CA ARG A 94 4.21 -12.14 1.39
C ARG A 94 4.80 -11.13 2.37
N THR A 95 6.10 -10.88 2.27
CA THR A 95 6.78 -9.85 3.05
C THR A 95 6.25 -8.46 2.71
N ILE A 96 6.03 -8.17 1.41
CA ILE A 96 5.43 -6.91 0.95
C ILE A 96 3.99 -6.75 1.44
N ALA A 97 3.17 -7.81 1.38
CA ALA A 97 1.80 -7.80 1.89
C ALA A 97 1.76 -7.52 3.40
N GLY A 98 2.67 -8.10 4.18
CA GLY A 98 2.85 -7.81 5.60
C GLY A 98 3.20 -6.34 5.85
N LEU A 99 4.13 -5.79 5.07
CA LEU A 99 4.55 -4.39 5.18
C LEU A 99 3.42 -3.43 4.80
N LEU A 100 2.64 -3.71 3.74
CA LEU A 100 1.46 -2.93 3.37
C LEU A 100 0.38 -2.95 4.46
N LYS A 101 0.14 -4.12 5.09
CA LYS A 101 -0.78 -4.24 6.22
C LYS A 101 -0.31 -3.39 7.40
N ARG A 102 0.98 -3.47 7.75
CA ARG A 102 1.60 -2.65 8.83
C ARG A 102 1.47 -1.17 8.50
N HIS A 103 1.85 -0.75 7.31
CA HIS A 103 1.78 0.63 6.85
C HIS A 103 0.35 1.19 6.93
N ARG A 104 -0.66 0.44 6.46
CA ARG A 104 -2.08 0.83 6.58
C ARG A 104 -2.53 0.95 8.03
N ALA A 105 -2.06 0.09 8.93
CA ALA A 105 -2.35 0.18 10.35
C ALA A 105 -1.72 1.41 11.01
N LEU A 106 -0.46 1.71 10.66
CA LEU A 106 0.24 2.91 11.12
C LEU A 106 -0.45 4.19 10.64
N ARG A 107 -0.93 4.25 9.39
CA ARG A 107 -1.72 5.39 8.90
C ARG A 107 -2.98 5.63 9.71
N ARG A 108 -3.71 4.57 10.07
CA ARG A 108 -4.91 4.70 10.93
C ARG A 108 -4.54 5.18 12.34
N ARG A 109 -3.46 4.64 12.94
CA ARG A 109 -2.94 5.11 14.23
C ARG A 109 -2.51 6.57 14.18
N ALA A 110 -1.85 6.99 13.10
CA ALA A 110 -1.38 8.35 12.88
C ALA A 110 -2.54 9.36 12.81
N LEU A 111 -3.68 8.97 12.23
CA LEU A 111 -4.90 9.78 12.26
C LEU A 111 -5.53 9.81 13.66
N ALA A 112 -5.56 8.67 14.37
CA ALA A 112 -6.15 8.58 15.70
C ALA A 112 -5.34 9.32 16.78
N ALA A 113 -4.01 9.34 16.65
CA ALA A 113 -3.09 9.98 17.58
C ALA A 113 -1.97 10.75 16.84
N PRO A 114 -2.27 11.90 16.19
CA PRO A 114 -1.27 12.64 15.41
C PRO A 114 -0.11 13.23 16.23
N GLY A 115 -0.25 13.27 17.56
CA GLY A 115 0.81 13.72 18.48
C GLY A 115 1.79 12.61 18.89
N ASP A 116 1.51 11.35 18.55
CA ASP A 116 2.38 10.22 18.87
C ASP A 116 3.57 10.19 17.90
N THR A 117 4.76 10.51 18.42
CA THR A 117 6.01 10.54 17.64
C THR A 117 6.46 9.13 17.24
N ALA A 118 6.22 8.12 18.07
CA ALA A 118 6.63 6.75 17.75
C ALA A 118 5.85 6.21 16.54
N VAL A 119 4.55 6.53 16.46
CA VAL A 119 3.73 6.19 15.28
C VAL A 119 4.24 6.88 14.01
N ARG A 120 4.68 8.13 14.11
CA ARG A 120 5.22 8.89 12.99
C ARG A 120 6.52 8.27 12.48
N ASP A 121 7.45 8.00 13.39
CA ASP A 121 8.75 7.42 13.06
C ASP A 121 8.57 6.02 12.43
N GLU A 122 7.71 5.18 13.03
CA GLU A 122 7.37 3.86 12.48
C GLU A 122 6.74 3.94 11.08
N LEU A 123 5.91 4.97 10.82
CA LEU A 123 5.27 5.20 9.53
C LEU A 123 6.27 5.68 8.49
N ASP A 124 7.21 6.55 8.86
CA ASP A 124 8.28 7.02 8.00
C ASP A 124 9.19 5.85 7.59
N ASP A 125 9.60 5.03 8.56
CA ASP A 125 10.41 3.83 8.34
C ASP A 125 9.70 2.82 7.42
N ALA A 126 8.41 2.58 7.63
CA ALA A 126 7.61 1.70 6.77
C ALA A 126 7.53 2.23 5.34
N THR A 127 7.35 3.56 5.20
CA THR A 127 7.29 4.23 3.90
C THR A 127 8.63 4.15 3.18
N TYR A 128 9.72 4.45 3.88
CA TYR A 128 11.08 4.36 3.35
C TYR A 128 11.43 2.93 2.92
N THR A 129 11.06 1.94 3.73
CA THR A 129 11.28 0.53 3.40
C THR A 129 10.53 0.15 2.11
N LEU A 130 9.28 0.56 1.94
CA LEU A 130 8.53 0.34 0.69
C LEU A 130 9.20 1.01 -0.51
N CYS A 131 9.69 2.24 -0.36
CA CYS A 131 10.44 2.96 -1.39
C CYS A 131 11.67 2.15 -1.85
N ILE A 132 12.49 1.68 -0.91
CA ILE A 132 13.68 0.88 -1.22
C ILE A 132 13.31 -0.44 -1.89
N LEU A 133 12.37 -1.20 -1.30
CA LEU A 133 12.00 -2.52 -1.82
C LEU A 133 11.39 -2.45 -3.22
N MET A 134 10.65 -1.38 -3.54
CA MET A 134 10.04 -1.18 -4.85
C MET A 134 10.95 -0.44 -5.84
N GLY A 135 12.13 0.02 -5.41
CA GLY A 135 13.02 0.84 -6.23
C GLY A 135 12.33 2.10 -6.73
N ARG A 136 11.63 2.82 -5.85
CA ARG A 136 10.92 4.08 -6.13
C ARG A 136 11.30 5.10 -5.07
N ARG A 137 11.60 6.34 -5.44
CA ARG A 137 11.89 7.41 -4.47
C ARG A 137 10.60 8.10 -3.98
N ASN A 138 9.54 8.01 -4.77
CA ASN A 138 8.23 8.55 -4.49
C ASN A 138 7.41 7.48 -3.77
N ALA A 139 7.01 7.80 -2.53
CA ALA A 139 6.26 6.90 -1.67
C ALA A 139 4.92 6.46 -2.28
N TYR A 140 4.20 7.36 -2.95
CA TYR A 140 2.96 6.99 -3.63
C TYR A 140 3.20 5.98 -4.76
N ALA A 141 4.22 6.19 -5.59
CA ALA A 141 4.63 5.25 -6.63
C ALA A 141 5.09 3.90 -6.04
N ALA A 142 5.86 3.93 -4.95
CA ALA A 142 6.29 2.73 -4.22
C ALA A 142 5.10 1.92 -3.72
N LEU A 143 4.15 2.55 -3.04
CA LEU A 143 2.94 1.89 -2.55
C LEU A 143 2.12 1.30 -3.69
N ARG A 144 1.92 2.05 -4.78
CA ARG A 144 1.17 1.56 -5.94
C ARG A 144 1.87 0.36 -6.59
N ALA A 145 3.19 0.38 -6.71
CA ALA A 145 3.96 -0.75 -7.22
C ALA A 145 3.86 -1.99 -6.30
N ALA A 146 3.94 -1.78 -4.98
CA ALA A 146 3.77 -2.83 -3.99
C ALA A 146 2.36 -3.44 -4.04
N GLU A 147 1.32 -2.61 -4.12
CA GLU A 147 -0.06 -3.06 -4.25
C GLU A 147 -0.27 -3.87 -5.53
N LEU A 148 0.28 -3.42 -6.66
CA LEU A 148 0.25 -4.17 -7.92
C LEU A 148 0.97 -5.51 -7.79
N LEU A 149 2.16 -5.56 -7.21
CA LEU A 149 2.90 -6.80 -6.98
C LEU A 149 2.09 -7.79 -6.13
N THR A 150 1.42 -7.31 -5.09
CA THR A 150 0.57 -8.15 -4.21
C THR A 150 -0.79 -8.49 -4.82
N GLY A 151 -1.26 -7.70 -5.79
CA GLY A 151 -2.49 -7.96 -6.53
C GLY A 151 -2.29 -8.96 -7.68
N THR A 152 -1.12 -8.95 -8.34
CA THR A 152 -0.79 -9.91 -9.40
C THR A 152 -0.52 -11.31 -8.85
N GLU A 153 0.04 -11.44 -7.64
CA GLU A 153 0.09 -12.73 -6.94
C GLU A 153 -1.33 -13.24 -6.58
N TRP A 154 -2.26 -12.36 -6.21
CA TRP A 154 -3.63 -12.79 -5.89
C TRP A 154 -4.43 -13.28 -7.10
N LEU A 155 -4.10 -12.82 -8.31
CA LEU A 155 -4.71 -13.25 -9.56
C LEU A 155 -3.96 -14.42 -10.24
N GLY A 156 -2.85 -14.91 -9.68
CA GLY A 156 -2.00 -15.90 -10.36
C GLY A 156 -1.21 -16.89 -9.49
N THR A 157 -1.23 -16.77 -8.16
CA THR A 157 -0.49 -17.68 -7.26
C THR A 157 -1.33 -18.17 -6.09
N THR A 158 -2.49 -18.76 -6.40
CA THR A 158 -2.82 -20.01 -5.70
C THR A 158 -1.91 -21.11 -6.26
N THR A 159 -0.66 -21.15 -5.79
CA THR A 159 0.03 -22.44 -5.70
C THR A 159 -0.76 -23.26 -4.68
N SER A 160 -1.79 -23.93 -5.18
CA SER A 160 -2.37 -25.10 -4.53
C SER A 160 -1.29 -26.18 -4.60
N ALA A 161 -0.31 -26.10 -3.68
CA ALA A 161 0.54 -27.21 -3.33
C ALA A 161 -0.31 -28.21 -2.54
N GLY A 162 -1.21 -28.91 -3.23
CA GLY A 162 -1.58 -30.26 -2.84
C GLY A 162 -0.59 -31.19 -3.54
N PRO A 163 0.28 -31.93 -2.82
CA PRO A 163 1.12 -32.91 -3.48
C PRO A 163 0.21 -33.96 -4.12
N ALA A 164 0.45 -34.19 -5.41
CA ALA A 164 -0.13 -35.25 -6.20
C ALA A 164 -0.07 -36.56 -5.40
N ARG A 165 -1.23 -37.20 -5.23
CA ARG A 165 -1.28 -38.59 -4.77
C ARG A 165 -0.58 -39.44 -5.82
N HIS A 166 0.66 -39.79 -5.51
CA HIS A 166 1.40 -40.88 -6.11
C HIS A 166 0.55 -42.15 -5.95
N ARG A 167 -0.17 -42.52 -7.01
CA ARG A 167 -0.81 -43.83 -7.11
C ARG A 167 0.13 -44.69 -7.95
N ASP A 168 1.17 -45.19 -7.29
CA ASP A 168 1.84 -46.38 -7.78
C ASP A 168 0.92 -47.57 -7.52
N ASP A 169 0.47 -48.23 -8.59
CA ASP A 169 0.64 -49.69 -8.70
C ASP A 169 0.47 -50.17 -10.16
N PRO A 170 1.16 -51.27 -10.55
CA PRO A 170 1.64 -51.55 -11.91
C PRO A 170 0.68 -52.38 -12.81
N PRO A 171 0.99 -52.58 -14.12
CA PRO A 171 0.10 -53.28 -15.04
C PRO A 171 0.21 -54.80 -14.87
N ARG A 172 -0.94 -55.48 -14.73
CA ARG A 172 -1.01 -56.95 -14.81
C ARG A 172 -1.48 -57.40 -16.19
N LEU A 173 -0.60 -58.08 -16.92
CA LEU A 173 -0.90 -58.85 -18.13
C LEU A 173 -1.24 -60.31 -17.77
N ARG A 174 -2.10 -60.93 -18.59
CA ARG A 174 -2.47 -62.37 -18.70
C ARG A 174 -3.22 -62.95 -17.48
N GLY A 175 -4.29 -63.71 -17.64
CA GLY A 175 -4.94 -64.33 -18.79
C GLY A 175 -5.90 -65.44 -18.28
N ALA A 176 -6.61 -66.06 -19.22
CA ALA A 176 -7.48 -67.24 -19.09
C ALA A 176 -8.95 -66.97 -18.70
N GLY A 177 -9.85 -67.24 -19.67
CA GLY A 177 -11.27 -67.51 -19.44
C GLY A 177 -11.50 -68.88 -18.78
N PRO A 178 -12.70 -69.52 -18.86
CA PRO A 178 -13.60 -69.49 -20.02
C PRO A 178 -15.12 -69.50 -19.71
N ARG A 179 -15.92 -69.38 -20.80
CA ARG A 179 -17.24 -69.99 -21.06
C ARG A 179 -18.45 -69.53 -20.19
N GLN A 180 -19.70 -69.44 -20.65
CA GLN A 180 -20.39 -69.73 -21.92
C GLN A 180 -21.91 -69.50 -21.70
N GLN A 181 -22.60 -69.01 -22.75
CA GLN A 181 -24.04 -69.17 -23.05
C GLN A 181 -25.06 -68.48 -22.11
N ASP A 182 -26.22 -67.98 -22.54
CA ASP A 182 -26.94 -68.11 -23.81
C ASP A 182 -28.08 -67.04 -23.85
N ALA A 183 -28.75 -66.98 -25.01
CA ALA A 183 -30.14 -66.55 -25.20
C ALA A 183 -30.41 -65.12 -25.75
N THR A 184 -30.38 -65.07 -27.10
CA THR A 184 -31.52 -64.75 -28.00
C THR A 184 -32.24 -63.39 -27.96
N GLY A 185 -32.33 -62.80 -29.17
CA GLY A 185 -33.34 -61.83 -29.64
C GLY A 185 -32.68 -60.59 -30.29
N ARG A 186 -32.48 -60.46 -31.62
CA ARG A 186 -33.48 -60.18 -32.71
C ARG A 186 -34.53 -59.16 -32.26
N ASP A 187 -34.84 -58.04 -32.91
CA ASP A 187 -34.71 -57.53 -34.30
C ASP A 187 -34.83 -55.97 -34.26
N PHE A 188 -34.96 -55.32 -35.43
CA PHE A 188 -35.58 -54.00 -35.74
C PHE A 188 -34.63 -52.92 -36.31
N PRO A 189 -35.13 -52.02 -37.18
CA PRO A 189 -35.69 -52.23 -38.52
C PRO A 189 -34.87 -51.54 -39.63
#